data_AF-A0A2N3GWB4-F1
#
_entry.id   AF-A0A2N3GWB4-F1
#
_cell.length_a   1.000
_cell.length_b   1.000
_cell.length_c   1.000
_cell.angle_alpha   90.00
_cell.angle_beta   90.00
_cell.angle_gamma   90.00
#
_symmetry.space_group_name_H-M   'P 1'
#
loop_
_entity.id
_entity.type
_entity.pdbx_description
1 polymer ?
#
loop_
_entity_poly.entity_id
_entity_poly.type
_entity_poly.pdbx_seq_one_letter_code
_entity_poly.pdbx_strand_id
1 'polypeptide(L)'
;MNRSVRARISFVLVLAVLLAVTPVVAMGRVLPTTVKSEGVVEPIVPTTVWQPDEYEPDDTTATAPVLPAASYHTWHVPTEEPDQDWFKITIETSGTPLYIETMNDLALGQNHDPAIYLYDSEGSVIAYNDDKDFWSNDAGIQTVVDAGTYYVQVQPDDWYSTGSYWLYWGTGIARRIGGANRYETAVEVSRLLFSSADNANLDSNGPPNPTYAVIASGQSFADGLVGGTTASFCNAPLLLTEPNALPIDTYDELTRLFRGYFYRGLRITDMAPTAAPSSAGGTVFVIGGSNVVSDDVIKQIEANPFVGRVIRVGGPNRYATAAMAMSHSDLCYGLNETAFIVNGLSWADTLAAGPVAAWNESALLLTAKSSVPASTTAALTDLGITNIVVVGSEAVVDAAAYAELEAIVGAGNVERVAGDNRYQTAYALAEWGVMNAGMSPTGMTLVSGQNFPDGMSAGPISWWTGYPLLLTKSDSLAFEVEDYMDEYGPFSKISYLIGGTSAVGDSVFEDWNAFGTPWNMDR
;
A
#
# COMPACT_ATOMS: atom_id res chain seq x y z
N MET A 1 -17.00 -4.18 -47.61
CA MET A 1 -16.53 -2.96 -48.29
C MET A 1 -16.06 -2.00 -47.22
N ASN A 2 -14.74 -1.92 -46.95
CA ASN A 2 -13.87 -0.76 -47.24
C ASN A 2 -14.34 0.52 -46.51
N ARG A 3 -13.64 1.21 -45.61
CA ARG A 3 -12.22 1.57 -45.33
C ARG A 3 -12.19 2.11 -43.86
N SER A 4 -11.13 2.28 -43.09
CA SER A 4 -9.68 2.44 -43.30
C SER A 4 -8.94 2.21 -41.98
N VAL A 5 -7.96 1.31 -42.02
CA VAL A 5 -6.87 1.14 -41.05
C VAL A 5 -5.92 2.34 -41.16
N ARG A 6 -5.54 2.98 -40.05
CA ARG A 6 -4.42 3.93 -39.99
C ARG A 6 -3.22 3.23 -39.35
N ALA A 7 -2.23 2.89 -40.17
CA ALA A 7 -0.91 2.44 -39.76
C ALA A 7 -0.06 3.65 -39.31
N ARG A 8 0.58 3.57 -38.14
CA ARG A 8 1.70 4.45 -37.76
C ARG A 8 3.01 3.73 -38.11
N ILE A 9 3.81 4.35 -38.96
CA ILE A 9 5.14 3.89 -39.40
C ILE A 9 6.15 4.51 -38.43
N SER A 10 6.88 3.68 -37.68
CA SER A 10 8.04 4.11 -36.90
C SER A 10 9.33 3.80 -37.67
N PHE A 11 10.15 4.83 -37.84
CA PHE A 11 11.47 4.77 -38.47
C PHE A 11 12.47 4.03 -37.55
N VAL A 12 13.05 2.93 -38.03
CA VAL A 12 14.17 2.24 -37.39
C VAL A 12 15.46 2.81 -37.96
N LEU A 13 16.30 3.40 -37.11
CA LEU A 13 17.65 3.81 -37.47
C LEU A 13 18.65 2.87 -36.81
N VAL A 14 19.30 2.05 -37.64
CA VAL A 14 20.37 1.12 -37.29
C VAL A 14 21.66 1.93 -37.08
N LEU A 15 22.33 1.76 -35.94
CA LEU A 15 23.75 2.11 -35.82
C LEU A 15 24.52 1.05 -35.03
N ALA A 16 25.66 0.70 -35.61
CA ALA A 16 26.42 -0.53 -35.40
C ALA A 16 27.28 -0.53 -34.12
N VAL A 17 27.41 -1.75 -33.57
CA VAL A 17 28.28 -2.16 -32.46
C VAL A 17 29.76 -2.06 -32.85
N LEU A 18 30.57 -1.40 -32.02
CA LEU A 18 32.02 -1.58 -32.00
C LEU A 18 32.40 -2.26 -30.67
N LEU A 19 32.78 -3.54 -30.73
CA LEU A 19 33.35 -4.29 -29.62
C LEU A 19 34.73 -3.73 -29.27
N ALA A 20 34.89 -3.22 -28.06
CA ALA A 20 36.18 -3.08 -27.41
C ALA A 20 36.18 -3.96 -26.15
N VAL A 21 36.96 -5.03 -26.19
CA VAL A 21 37.22 -5.93 -25.06
C VAL A 21 38.23 -5.25 -24.15
N THR A 22 37.84 -4.94 -22.91
CA THR A 22 38.76 -4.59 -21.82
C THR A 22 38.55 -5.53 -20.63
N PRO A 23 39.62 -5.96 -19.94
CA PRO A 23 39.57 -7.07 -18.99
C PRO A 23 38.83 -6.71 -17.71
N VAL A 24 38.12 -7.72 -17.19
CA VAL A 24 37.44 -7.74 -15.90
C VAL A 24 38.46 -7.47 -14.78
N VAL A 25 38.32 -6.33 -14.11
CA VAL A 25 38.91 -6.11 -12.78
C VAL A 25 37.79 -6.33 -11.78
N ALA A 26 37.93 -7.36 -10.97
CA ALA A 26 37.05 -7.64 -9.84
C ALA A 26 37.15 -6.48 -8.84
N MET A 27 36.18 -5.57 -8.86
CA MET A 27 35.95 -4.63 -7.78
C MET A 27 34.97 -5.28 -6.79
N GLY A 28 35.43 -5.45 -5.55
CA GLY A 28 34.62 -5.98 -4.46
C GLY A 28 33.35 -5.14 -4.27
N ARG A 29 32.20 -5.81 -4.23
CA ARG A 29 30.93 -5.27 -3.77
C ARG A 29 31.12 -4.73 -2.35
N VAL A 30 31.11 -3.40 -2.21
CA VAL A 30 30.94 -2.76 -0.90
C VAL A 30 29.43 -2.78 -0.64
N LEU A 31 28.98 -3.64 0.28
CA LEU A 31 27.63 -3.58 0.82
C LEU A 31 27.43 -2.21 1.48
N PRO A 32 26.25 -1.57 1.35
CA PRO A 32 25.98 -0.31 2.02
C PRO A 32 26.22 -0.47 3.53
N THR A 33 27.12 0.36 4.05
CA THR A 33 27.46 0.39 5.48
C THR A 33 26.26 0.89 6.28
N THR A 34 25.91 0.13 7.31
CA THR A 34 24.87 0.40 8.31
C THR A 34 24.97 1.82 8.86
N VAL A 35 24.01 2.66 8.51
CA VAL A 35 23.65 3.85 9.29
C VAL A 35 22.30 3.55 9.91
N LYS A 36 22.30 2.97 11.10
CA LYS A 36 21.13 3.05 11.99
C LYS A 36 21.03 4.51 12.42
N SER A 37 19.94 5.19 12.07
CA SER A 37 19.67 6.53 12.60
C SER A 37 19.50 6.43 14.12
N GLU A 38 20.28 7.22 14.86
CA GLU A 38 20.20 7.34 16.32
C GLU A 38 18.88 8.02 16.74
N GLY A 39 18.18 7.43 17.72
CA GLY A 39 17.04 8.06 18.39
C GLY A 39 15.91 7.08 18.69
N VAL A 40 16.08 6.30 19.75
CA VAL A 40 15.10 5.32 20.25
C VAL A 40 13.80 6.00 20.67
N VAL A 41 12.73 5.69 19.95
CA VAL A 41 11.42 5.36 20.50
C VAL A 41 11.02 4.07 19.79
N GLU A 42 10.81 3.01 20.56
CA GLU A 42 10.36 1.72 20.03
C GLU A 42 9.07 1.95 19.21
N PRO A 43 8.97 1.39 17.99
CA PRO A 43 7.75 1.47 17.20
C PRO A 43 6.63 0.71 17.88
N ILE A 44 5.45 0.64 17.26
CA ILE A 44 4.64 -0.58 17.42
C ILE A 44 5.36 -1.68 16.62
N VAL A 45 6.58 -2.01 17.06
CA VAL A 45 7.23 -3.32 16.90
C VAL A 45 6.46 -4.24 17.84
N PRO A 46 6.30 -5.53 17.53
CA PRO A 46 5.75 -6.51 18.47
C PRO A 46 6.22 -6.21 19.89
N THR A 47 5.28 -5.95 20.79
CA THR A 47 5.60 -5.82 22.22
C THR A 47 6.19 -7.13 22.77
N THR A 48 5.99 -8.22 22.02
CA THR A 48 6.54 -9.54 22.27
C THR A 48 6.90 -10.21 20.94
N VAL A 49 8.20 -10.42 20.68
CA VAL A 49 8.66 -11.42 19.70
C VAL A 49 8.79 -12.73 20.47
N TRP A 50 7.88 -13.66 20.23
CA TRP A 50 8.06 -15.03 20.72
C TRP A 50 9.23 -15.62 19.92
N GLN A 51 10.28 -16.04 20.62
CA GLN A 51 11.39 -16.73 19.96
C GLN A 51 10.86 -18.07 19.43
N PRO A 52 11.46 -18.62 18.36
CA PRO A 52 11.19 -20.00 17.95
C PRO A 52 11.32 -20.90 19.18
N ASP A 53 10.24 -21.55 19.59
CA ASP A 53 10.26 -22.39 20.77
C ASP A 53 11.04 -23.68 20.47
N GLU A 54 11.70 -24.23 21.48
CA GLU A 54 12.53 -25.41 21.26
C GLU A 54 11.74 -26.72 21.26
N TYR A 55 10.49 -26.81 21.80
CA TYR A 55 9.69 -28.05 21.98
C TYR A 55 8.23 -27.83 22.55
N GLU A 56 7.35 -27.05 21.88
CA GLU A 56 5.85 -26.92 21.96
C GLU A 56 5.13 -26.90 23.35
N PRO A 57 4.66 -25.74 23.86
CA PRO A 57 3.91 -25.63 25.12
C PRO A 57 2.40 -25.29 25.02
N ASP A 58 1.81 -24.96 23.85
CA ASP A 58 0.46 -24.38 23.73
C ASP A 58 -0.58 -25.14 22.85
N ASP A 59 -0.43 -26.45 22.62
CA ASP A 59 -1.33 -27.27 21.77
C ASP A 59 -2.78 -27.47 22.29
N THR A 60 -3.16 -26.79 23.38
CA THR A 60 -4.50 -26.93 23.96
C THR A 60 -5.02 -25.60 24.50
N THR A 61 -6.35 -25.47 24.56
CA THR A 61 -7.02 -24.35 25.24
C THR A 61 -6.61 -24.19 26.72
N ALA A 62 -6.12 -25.25 27.38
CA ALA A 62 -5.68 -25.20 28.78
C ALA A 62 -4.33 -24.48 28.96
N THR A 63 -3.47 -24.53 27.95
CA THR A 63 -2.13 -23.91 27.96
C THR A 63 -2.07 -22.62 27.14
N ALA A 64 -3.11 -22.31 26.38
CA ALA A 64 -3.23 -21.11 25.54
C ALA A 64 -2.80 -19.80 26.25
N PRO A 65 -1.72 -19.15 25.79
CA PRO A 65 -1.31 -17.83 26.26
C PRO A 65 -2.31 -16.74 25.85
N VAL A 66 -2.29 -15.62 26.57
CA VAL A 66 -3.05 -14.42 26.17
C VAL A 66 -2.46 -13.89 24.87
N LEU A 67 -3.29 -13.75 23.83
CA LEU A 67 -2.87 -13.21 22.55
C LEU A 67 -2.60 -11.70 22.70
N PRO A 68 -1.36 -11.19 22.50
CA PRO A 68 -1.12 -9.76 22.41
C PRO A 68 -1.71 -9.21 21.09
N ALA A 69 -1.99 -7.90 21.01
CA ALA A 69 -2.65 -7.28 19.84
C ALA A 69 -1.95 -7.56 18.50
N ALA A 70 -0.63 -7.74 18.53
CA ALA A 70 0.16 -8.26 17.42
C ALA A 70 1.26 -9.17 17.98
N SER A 71 1.48 -10.31 17.32
CA SER A 71 2.55 -11.25 17.65
C SER A 71 3.09 -11.93 16.39
N TYR A 72 4.37 -12.30 16.45
CA TYR A 72 5.04 -13.10 15.43
C TYR A 72 5.29 -14.51 15.96
N HIS A 73 5.02 -15.51 15.13
CA HIS A 73 5.11 -16.93 15.46
C HIS A 73 5.82 -17.69 14.33
N THR A 74 6.59 -18.72 14.71
CA THR A 74 7.40 -19.49 13.75
C THR A 74 7.30 -20.99 14.06
N TRP A 75 6.88 -21.78 13.07
CA TRP A 75 7.08 -23.23 12.88
C TRP A 75 7.48 -24.09 14.09
N HIS A 76 6.79 -25.22 14.27
CA HIS A 76 7.47 -26.47 14.61
C HIS A 76 6.81 -27.74 14.02
N VAL A 77 7.60 -28.66 13.44
CA VAL A 77 7.25 -30.10 13.38
C VAL A 77 8.53 -30.96 13.36
N PRO A 78 8.67 -31.90 14.31
CA PRO A 78 8.99 -33.26 13.91
C PRO A 78 8.16 -34.31 14.67
N THR A 79 6.84 -34.38 14.44
CA THR A 79 6.01 -35.55 14.82
C THR A 79 4.99 -35.93 13.71
N GLU A 80 4.19 -36.99 13.92
CA GLU A 80 3.18 -37.50 12.96
C GLU A 80 1.87 -36.69 12.94
N GLU A 81 1.70 -35.70 13.84
CA GLU A 81 0.47 -34.90 14.02
C GLU A 81 0.67 -33.46 13.52
N PRO A 82 -0.41 -32.76 13.07
CA PRO A 82 -0.33 -31.38 12.58
C PRO A 82 -0.10 -30.34 13.70
N ASP A 83 0.74 -29.34 13.40
CA ASP A 83 1.07 -28.16 14.22
C ASP A 83 -0.19 -27.32 14.56
N GLN A 84 -0.42 -26.99 15.84
CA GLN A 84 -1.60 -26.23 16.29
C GLN A 84 -1.23 -25.21 17.37
N ASP A 85 -1.31 -23.93 17.01
CA ASP A 85 -1.07 -22.82 17.92
C ASP A 85 -2.39 -22.35 18.56
N TRP A 86 -2.52 -22.45 19.89
CA TRP A 86 -3.71 -21.96 20.60
C TRP A 86 -3.45 -20.69 21.39
N PHE A 87 -4.33 -19.71 21.25
CA PHE A 87 -4.30 -18.48 22.01
C PHE A 87 -5.64 -18.21 22.68
N LYS A 88 -5.64 -17.37 23.72
CA LYS A 88 -6.86 -16.87 24.35
C LYS A 88 -6.98 -15.36 24.24
N ILE A 89 -8.21 -14.91 24.01
CA ILE A 89 -8.61 -13.50 24.04
C ILE A 89 -9.79 -13.33 24.98
N THR A 90 -9.89 -12.15 25.58
CA THR A 90 -11.02 -11.79 26.45
C THR A 90 -11.70 -10.56 25.88
N ILE A 91 -13.02 -10.68 25.71
CA ILE A 91 -13.89 -9.62 25.23
C ILE A 91 -14.74 -9.15 26.41
N GLU A 92 -14.62 -7.86 26.74
CA GLU A 92 -15.28 -7.30 27.91
C GLU A 92 -16.75 -6.90 27.65
N THR A 93 -17.10 -6.64 26.38
CA THR A 93 -18.40 -6.06 26.01
C THR A 93 -19.12 -6.91 24.96
N SER A 94 -20.43 -7.08 25.12
CA SER A 94 -21.26 -7.80 24.15
C SER A 94 -21.47 -7.01 22.85
N GLY A 95 -21.63 -7.74 21.75
CA GLY A 95 -21.77 -7.14 20.42
C GLY A 95 -20.49 -6.47 19.91
N THR A 96 -19.32 -6.94 20.35
CA THR A 96 -18.02 -6.38 19.96
C THR A 96 -17.60 -6.96 18.60
N PRO A 97 -17.37 -6.12 17.57
CA PRO A 97 -16.70 -6.56 16.36
C PRO A 97 -15.29 -7.04 16.69
N LEU A 98 -14.89 -8.17 16.15
CA LEU A 98 -13.60 -8.82 16.35
C LEU A 98 -13.01 -9.13 14.98
N TYR A 99 -11.74 -8.78 14.79
CA TYR A 99 -10.95 -9.30 13.69
C TYR A 99 -9.73 -10.05 14.19
N ILE A 100 -9.36 -11.10 13.46
CA ILE A 100 -8.15 -11.89 13.66
C ILE A 100 -7.61 -12.21 12.27
N GLU A 101 -6.33 -11.95 12.03
CA GLU A 101 -5.72 -12.15 10.71
C GLU A 101 -4.31 -12.72 10.87
N THR A 102 -3.96 -13.69 10.03
CA THR A 102 -2.56 -14.06 9.83
C THR A 102 -1.93 -13.22 8.72
N MET A 103 -0.60 -13.14 8.72
CA MET A 103 0.20 -12.80 7.54
C MET A 103 1.39 -13.73 7.50
N ASN A 104 1.45 -14.62 6.52
CA ASN A 104 2.51 -15.59 6.40
C ASN A 104 3.87 -14.92 6.22
N ASP A 105 4.85 -15.38 6.98
CA ASP A 105 6.26 -15.11 6.74
C ASP A 105 6.85 -16.26 5.92
N LEU A 106 6.76 -16.11 4.60
CA LEU A 106 7.26 -17.10 3.66
C LEU A 106 8.77 -16.93 3.39
N ALA A 107 9.51 -16.14 4.19
CA ALA A 107 10.96 -15.94 4.04
C ALA A 107 11.77 -17.25 4.08
N LEU A 108 11.20 -18.31 4.66
CA LEU A 108 11.77 -19.65 4.73
C LEU A 108 11.45 -20.56 3.53
N GLY A 109 10.74 -20.05 2.51
CA GLY A 109 10.59 -20.71 1.21
C GLY A 109 9.59 -21.87 1.17
N GLN A 110 8.70 -21.95 2.14
CA GLN A 110 7.64 -22.96 2.14
C GLN A 110 6.27 -22.28 2.08
N ASN A 111 5.37 -22.89 1.30
CA ASN A 111 4.05 -22.37 0.97
C ASN A 111 3.08 -22.93 2.01
N HIS A 112 2.84 -22.21 3.10
CA HIS A 112 1.89 -22.63 4.14
C HIS A 112 0.59 -21.86 3.97
N ASP A 113 -0.50 -22.54 4.27
CA ASP A 113 -1.88 -22.05 4.21
C ASP A 113 -2.49 -22.26 5.61
N PRO A 114 -2.20 -21.35 6.56
CA PRO A 114 -2.79 -21.40 7.88
C PRO A 114 -4.29 -21.13 7.82
N ALA A 115 -5.07 -21.95 8.51
CA ALA A 115 -6.46 -21.70 8.83
C ALA A 115 -6.62 -21.20 10.27
N ILE A 116 -7.55 -20.27 10.48
CA ILE A 116 -7.92 -19.75 11.80
C ILE A 116 -9.29 -20.30 12.18
N TYR A 117 -9.37 -20.85 13.39
CA TYR A 117 -10.63 -21.15 14.06
C TYR A 117 -10.77 -20.26 15.30
N LEU A 118 -11.98 -19.79 15.52
CA LEU A 118 -12.35 -19.09 16.73
C LEU A 118 -13.37 -19.92 17.49
N TYR A 119 -13.07 -20.22 18.75
CA TYR A 119 -13.88 -21.00 19.66
C TYR A 119 -14.41 -20.15 20.80
N ASP A 120 -15.64 -20.42 21.24
CA ASP A 120 -16.13 -19.93 22.54
C ASP A 120 -15.53 -20.68 23.73
N SER A 121 -15.86 -20.25 24.95
CA SER A 121 -15.39 -20.89 26.18
C SER A 121 -15.90 -22.32 26.41
N GLU A 122 -16.94 -22.74 25.68
CA GLU A 122 -17.50 -24.08 25.74
C GLU A 122 -16.87 -25.03 24.71
N GLY A 123 -16.02 -24.51 23.82
CA GLY A 123 -15.34 -25.25 22.77
C GLY A 123 -16.14 -25.33 21.46
N SER A 124 -17.18 -24.51 21.28
CA SER A 124 -17.92 -24.43 20.01
C SER A 124 -17.21 -23.49 19.04
N VAL A 125 -17.08 -23.90 17.78
CA VAL A 125 -16.56 -23.04 16.70
C VAL A 125 -17.59 -21.95 16.40
N ILE A 126 -17.16 -20.69 16.53
CA ILE A 126 -17.99 -19.52 16.22
C ILE A 126 -17.62 -18.86 14.89
N ALA A 127 -16.38 -19.02 14.44
CA ALA A 127 -15.94 -18.59 13.12
C ALA A 127 -14.75 -19.43 12.66
N TYR A 128 -14.62 -19.56 11.35
CA TYR A 128 -13.53 -20.25 10.67
C TYR A 128 -13.21 -19.49 9.40
N ASN A 129 -11.93 -19.33 9.10
CA ASN A 129 -11.49 -18.92 7.78
C ASN A 129 -10.08 -19.43 7.49
N ASP A 130 -9.89 -20.00 6.30
CA ASP A 130 -8.61 -20.39 5.70
C ASP A 130 -8.12 -19.36 4.67
N ASP A 131 -9.00 -18.51 4.11
CA ASP A 131 -8.64 -17.47 3.15
C ASP A 131 -9.10 -16.05 3.57
N LYS A 132 -8.14 -15.18 3.87
CA LYS A 132 -8.38 -13.78 4.27
C LYS A 132 -9.11 -12.99 3.16
N ASP A 133 -8.76 -13.28 1.92
CA ASP A 133 -9.40 -12.81 0.71
C ASP A 133 -9.21 -13.85 -0.41
N PHE A 134 -9.88 -13.64 -1.55
CA PHE A 134 -9.70 -14.51 -2.71
C PHE A 134 -8.21 -14.55 -3.08
N TRP A 135 -7.60 -15.73 -2.98
CA TRP A 135 -6.23 -16.06 -3.42
C TRP A 135 -5.09 -15.69 -2.45
N SER A 136 -5.36 -15.32 -1.20
CA SER A 136 -4.34 -15.24 -0.16
C SER A 136 -4.21 -16.58 0.57
N ASN A 137 -2.99 -16.95 0.96
CA ASN A 137 -2.73 -18.03 1.91
C ASN A 137 -2.82 -17.53 3.37
N ASP A 138 -3.06 -16.23 3.57
CA ASP A 138 -3.32 -15.68 4.89
C ASP A 138 -4.76 -16.00 5.25
N ALA A 139 -5.08 -16.22 6.53
CA ALA A 139 -6.44 -16.41 7.02
C ALA A 139 -6.94 -15.16 7.74
N GLY A 140 -8.26 -14.96 7.75
CA GLY A 140 -8.86 -13.78 8.38
C GLY A 140 -10.28 -14.01 8.87
N ILE A 141 -10.52 -13.90 10.17
CA ILE A 141 -11.86 -13.88 10.75
C ILE A 141 -12.29 -12.44 10.98
N GLN A 142 -13.50 -12.09 10.53
CA GLN A 142 -14.20 -10.89 10.96
C GLN A 142 -15.61 -11.28 11.42
N THR A 143 -15.92 -11.07 12.70
CA THR A 143 -17.20 -11.47 13.29
C THR A 143 -17.61 -10.53 14.42
N VAL A 144 -18.80 -10.74 14.99
CA VAL A 144 -19.28 -10.02 16.18
C VAL A 144 -19.46 -11.03 17.31
N VAL A 145 -18.85 -10.74 18.46
CA VAL A 145 -18.82 -11.63 19.62
C VAL A 145 -19.39 -10.97 20.86
N ASP A 146 -19.86 -11.79 21.80
CA ASP A 146 -20.38 -11.35 23.08
C ASP A 146 -19.26 -11.20 24.12
N ALA A 147 -19.56 -10.64 25.30
CA ALA A 147 -18.60 -10.61 26.38
C ALA A 147 -18.26 -12.04 26.82
N GLY A 148 -16.97 -12.37 26.86
CA GLY A 148 -16.53 -13.74 27.10
C GLY A 148 -15.04 -13.98 26.87
N THR A 149 -14.62 -15.22 27.14
CA THR A 149 -13.30 -15.72 26.77
C THR A 149 -13.44 -16.54 25.51
N TYR A 150 -12.57 -16.27 24.53
CA TYR A 150 -12.50 -17.00 23.27
C TYR A 150 -11.12 -17.59 23.07
N TYR A 151 -11.06 -18.67 22.32
CA TYR A 151 -9.81 -19.33 21.96
C TYR A 151 -9.61 -19.26 20.46
N VAL A 152 -8.42 -18.81 20.06
CA VAL A 152 -7.99 -18.73 18.66
C VAL A 152 -7.09 -19.92 18.42
N GLN A 153 -7.41 -20.74 17.44
CA GLN A 153 -6.54 -21.81 16.97
C GLN A 153 -6.03 -21.43 15.59
N VAL A 154 -4.73 -21.53 15.39
CA VAL A 154 -4.12 -21.50 14.05
C VAL A 154 -3.56 -22.87 13.76
N GLN A 155 -3.92 -23.44 12.63
CA GLN A 155 -3.47 -24.76 12.19
C GLN A 155 -3.29 -24.79 10.67
N PRO A 156 -2.50 -25.69 10.08
CA PRO A 156 -2.46 -25.81 8.64
C PRO A 156 -3.79 -26.34 8.08
N ASP A 157 -4.21 -25.83 6.92
CA ASP A 157 -5.38 -26.38 6.21
C ASP A 157 -5.05 -27.73 5.53
N ASP A 158 -3.98 -27.75 4.73
CA ASP A 158 -3.64 -28.89 3.86
C ASP A 158 -2.29 -29.61 4.20
N TRP A 159 -1.44 -29.02 5.05
CA TRP A 159 -0.08 -29.53 5.36
C TRP A 159 0.11 -29.91 6.83
N TYR A 160 1.29 -30.43 7.20
CA TYR A 160 1.60 -30.82 8.59
C TYR A 160 2.06 -29.65 9.48
N SER A 161 2.33 -28.46 8.91
CA SER A 161 2.83 -27.28 9.66
C SER A 161 2.13 -26.00 9.23
N THR A 162 1.81 -25.10 10.17
CA THR A 162 1.23 -23.77 9.97
C THR A 162 2.19 -22.80 9.27
N GLY A 163 3.49 -23.05 9.35
CA GLY A 163 4.48 -22.14 8.83
C GLY A 163 4.88 -21.04 9.83
N SER A 164 5.52 -19.98 9.34
CA SER A 164 5.85 -18.81 10.16
C SER A 164 4.83 -17.78 9.77
N TYR A 165 4.23 -17.11 10.72
CA TYR A 165 3.19 -16.15 10.45
C TYR A 165 3.14 -15.08 11.54
N TRP A 166 2.71 -13.89 11.12
CA TRP A 166 2.26 -12.86 12.03
C TRP A 166 0.80 -13.10 12.36
N LEU A 167 0.42 -12.96 13.62
CA LEU A 167 -0.96 -13.01 14.07
C LEU A 167 -1.35 -11.64 14.62
N TYR A 168 -2.36 -11.04 14.00
CA TYR A 168 -2.94 -9.77 14.37
C TYR A 168 -4.35 -10.01 14.89
N TRP A 169 -4.73 -9.32 15.94
CA TRP A 169 -6.14 -9.26 16.34
C TRP A 169 -6.49 -7.91 16.95
N GLY A 170 -7.77 -7.59 16.89
CA GLY A 170 -8.29 -6.40 17.54
C GLY A 170 -9.80 -6.42 17.59
N THR A 171 -10.34 -5.57 18.45
CA THR A 171 -11.77 -5.30 18.47
C THR A 171 -12.07 -4.05 17.64
N GLY A 172 -13.32 -3.89 17.24
CA GLY A 172 -13.79 -2.73 16.47
C GLY A 172 -13.63 -2.89 14.95
N ILE A 173 -13.56 -1.77 14.26
CA ILE A 173 -13.68 -1.69 12.80
C ILE A 173 -12.38 -1.32 12.09
N ALA A 174 -11.28 -1.13 12.83
CA ALA A 174 -10.07 -0.52 12.29
C ALA A 174 -8.80 -1.31 12.62
N ARG A 175 -7.86 -1.31 11.67
CA ARG A 175 -6.49 -1.82 11.81
C ARG A 175 -5.47 -0.73 11.53
N ARG A 176 -4.52 -0.53 12.46
CA ARG A 176 -3.39 0.38 12.24
C ARG A 176 -2.26 -0.34 11.52
N ILE A 177 -1.70 0.31 10.49
CA ILE A 177 -0.51 -0.11 9.76
C ILE A 177 0.53 1.01 9.85
N GLY A 178 1.67 0.77 10.49
CA GLY A 178 2.73 1.76 10.63
C GLY A 178 4.01 1.18 11.23
N GLY A 179 5.15 1.76 10.85
CA GLY A 179 6.48 1.39 11.35
C GLY A 179 7.10 2.46 12.25
N ALA A 180 8.40 2.33 12.57
CA ALA A 180 9.15 3.31 13.37
C ALA A 180 9.16 4.71 12.73
N ASN A 181 9.13 4.71 11.41
CA ASN A 181 9.32 5.86 10.57
C ASN A 181 8.56 5.66 9.26
N ARG A 182 8.55 6.70 8.43
CA ARG A 182 7.85 6.72 7.13
C ARG A 182 8.30 5.62 6.16
N TYR A 183 9.57 5.21 6.21
CA TYR A 183 10.10 4.20 5.30
C TYR A 183 9.58 2.83 5.68
N GLU A 184 9.63 2.50 6.97
CA GLU A 184 9.04 1.27 7.50
C GLU A 184 7.52 1.24 7.35
N THR A 185 6.81 2.35 7.60
CA THR A 185 5.36 2.42 7.33
C THR A 185 5.04 2.05 5.88
N ALA A 186 5.80 2.55 4.91
CA ALA A 186 5.61 2.21 3.51
C ALA A 186 5.90 0.72 3.21
N VAL A 187 6.88 0.12 3.90
CA VAL A 187 7.18 -1.32 3.83
C VAL A 187 6.03 -2.16 4.41
N GLU A 188 5.47 -1.77 5.55
CA GLU A 188 4.34 -2.48 6.16
C GLU A 188 3.08 -2.44 5.29
N VAL A 189 2.81 -1.32 4.62
CA VAL A 189 1.75 -1.26 3.61
C VAL A 189 2.05 -2.18 2.42
N SER A 190 3.30 -2.23 1.97
CA SER A 190 3.73 -3.13 0.89
C SER A 190 3.55 -4.61 1.25
N ARG A 191 3.91 -5.00 2.48
CA ARG A 191 3.73 -6.37 2.98
C ARG A 191 2.28 -6.76 3.08
N LEU A 192 1.42 -5.85 3.52
CA LEU A 192 -0.03 -6.09 3.59
C LEU A 192 -0.64 -6.33 2.20
N LEU A 193 -0.20 -5.59 1.17
CA LEU A 193 -0.75 -5.68 -0.18
C LEU A 193 -0.15 -6.81 -1.02
N PHE A 194 1.10 -7.17 -0.74
CA PHE A 194 1.88 -8.11 -1.55
C PHE A 194 2.49 -9.20 -0.68
N SER A 195 1.69 -9.80 0.22
CA SER A 195 2.11 -10.93 1.07
C SER A 195 2.50 -12.15 0.23
N SER A 196 1.84 -12.36 -0.92
CA SER A 196 2.21 -13.39 -1.91
C SER A 196 3.64 -13.26 -2.43
N ALA A 197 4.26 -12.08 -2.38
CA ALA A 197 5.63 -11.90 -2.84
C ALA A 197 6.67 -12.62 -1.97
N ASP A 198 6.31 -12.97 -0.73
CA ASP A 198 7.13 -13.82 0.13
C ASP A 198 7.22 -15.26 -0.43
N ASN A 199 6.31 -15.66 -1.31
CA ASN A 199 6.25 -16.99 -1.89
C ASN A 199 7.18 -17.15 -3.11
N ALA A 200 8.41 -17.60 -2.88
CA ALA A 200 9.37 -17.87 -3.96
C ALA A 200 9.03 -19.09 -4.84
N ASN A 201 8.00 -19.87 -4.49
CA ASN A 201 7.73 -21.20 -5.06
C ASN A 201 6.45 -21.28 -5.92
N LEU A 202 5.79 -20.17 -6.21
CA LEU A 202 4.56 -20.20 -7.01
C LEU A 202 4.84 -20.73 -8.43
N ASP A 203 4.44 -21.99 -8.62
CA ASP A 203 3.97 -22.48 -9.90
C ASP A 203 2.80 -21.60 -10.38
N SER A 204 2.41 -21.78 -11.63
CA SER A 204 1.71 -20.82 -12.49
C SER A 204 0.33 -20.29 -12.05
N ASN A 205 -0.14 -20.54 -10.83
CA ASN A 205 -1.54 -20.39 -10.43
C ASN A 205 -1.82 -19.36 -9.32
N GLY A 206 -0.82 -18.82 -8.61
CA GLY A 206 -1.01 -17.72 -7.63
C GLY A 206 -0.97 -16.31 -8.26
N PRO A 207 -1.48 -15.26 -7.58
CA PRO A 207 -1.41 -13.89 -8.08
C PRO A 207 0.06 -13.52 -8.34
N PRO A 208 0.38 -12.89 -9.48
CA PRO A 208 1.76 -12.59 -9.80
C PRO A 208 2.32 -11.57 -8.80
N ASN A 209 3.51 -11.84 -8.24
CA ASN A 209 4.31 -10.81 -7.54
C ASN A 209 4.27 -9.50 -8.33
N PRO A 210 4.27 -8.34 -7.65
CA PRO A 210 4.28 -7.08 -8.35
C PRO A 210 5.50 -7.01 -9.26
N THR A 211 5.25 -6.69 -10.52
CA THR A 211 6.32 -6.49 -11.52
C THR A 211 6.95 -5.10 -11.40
N TYR A 212 6.28 -4.23 -10.64
CA TYR A 212 6.63 -2.83 -10.46
C TYR A 212 6.74 -2.47 -8.97
N ALA A 213 7.62 -1.53 -8.66
CA ALA A 213 7.62 -0.78 -7.41
C ALA A 213 7.79 0.70 -7.74
N VAL A 214 7.12 1.57 -7.00
CA VAL A 214 7.27 3.03 -7.14
C VAL A 214 8.07 3.55 -5.95
N ILE A 215 9.05 4.41 -6.19
CA ILE A 215 9.85 5.06 -5.16
C ILE A 215 9.70 6.56 -5.29
N ALA A 216 9.39 7.22 -4.18
CA ALA A 216 9.37 8.67 -4.06
C ALA A 216 10.18 9.15 -2.85
N SER A 217 10.53 10.44 -2.82
CA SER A 217 11.22 11.01 -1.66
C SER A 217 10.28 11.04 -0.45
N GLY A 218 10.72 10.44 0.66
CA GLY A 218 10.02 10.54 1.94
C GLY A 218 10.20 11.91 2.61
N GLN A 219 11.12 12.75 2.15
CA GLN A 219 11.43 14.05 2.77
C GLN A 219 10.83 15.25 2.02
N SER A 220 10.56 15.10 0.72
CA SER A 220 9.98 16.14 -0.12
C SER A 220 8.76 15.64 -0.86
N PHE A 221 7.59 16.21 -0.56
CA PHE A 221 6.35 15.83 -1.22
C PHE A 221 6.27 16.28 -2.68
N ALA A 222 7.05 17.30 -3.08
CA ALA A 222 6.84 18.05 -4.33
C ALA A 222 6.62 17.16 -5.56
N ASP A 223 7.60 16.31 -5.87
CA ASP A 223 7.51 15.38 -7.00
C ASP A 223 6.74 14.10 -6.62
N GLY A 224 6.76 13.72 -5.34
CA GLY A 224 6.15 12.49 -4.83
C GLY A 224 4.62 12.48 -4.74
N LEU A 225 3.95 13.63 -4.88
CA LEU A 225 2.49 13.74 -4.73
C LEU A 225 1.69 12.76 -5.60
N VAL A 226 2.18 12.46 -6.80
CA VAL A 226 1.53 11.53 -7.74
C VAL A 226 2.04 10.08 -7.59
N GLY A 227 2.99 9.84 -6.68
CA GLY A 227 3.62 8.54 -6.49
C GLY A 227 2.63 7.47 -6.05
N GLY A 228 1.74 7.80 -5.09
CA GLY A 228 0.70 6.88 -4.62
C GLY A 228 -0.26 6.47 -5.74
N THR A 229 -0.76 7.45 -6.49
CA THR A 229 -1.62 7.20 -7.67
C THR A 229 -0.90 6.39 -8.76
N THR A 230 0.37 6.69 -9.03
CA THR A 230 1.18 5.92 -9.99
C THR A 230 1.35 4.46 -9.53
N ALA A 231 1.56 4.26 -8.23
CA ALA A 231 1.69 2.94 -7.63
C ALA A 231 0.37 2.14 -7.73
N SER A 232 -0.77 2.77 -7.43
CA SER A 232 -2.10 2.19 -7.63
C SER A 232 -2.31 1.72 -9.08
N PHE A 233 -2.02 2.57 -10.07
CA PHE A 233 -2.18 2.21 -11.50
C PHE A 233 -1.31 1.03 -11.95
N CYS A 234 -0.12 0.90 -11.39
CA CYS A 234 0.79 -0.18 -11.77
C CYS A 234 0.66 -1.41 -10.87
N ASN A 235 -0.38 -1.49 -10.03
CA ASN A 235 -0.57 -2.54 -9.01
C ASN A 235 0.75 -2.79 -8.23
N ALA A 236 1.29 -1.71 -7.68
CA ALA A 236 2.61 -1.66 -7.09
C ALA A 236 2.56 -0.98 -5.72
N PRO A 237 3.52 -1.26 -4.82
CA PRO A 237 3.68 -0.47 -3.60
C PRO A 237 4.33 0.88 -3.93
N LEU A 238 4.01 1.89 -3.11
CA LEU A 238 4.82 3.11 -3.03
C LEU A 238 5.76 2.99 -1.83
N LEU A 239 7.05 2.84 -2.12
CA LEU A 239 8.12 2.89 -1.13
C LEU A 239 8.74 4.28 -1.09
N LEU A 240 9.41 4.60 0.02
CA LEU A 240 10.00 5.92 0.27
C LEU A 240 11.52 5.85 0.36
N THR A 241 12.20 6.90 -0.07
CA THR A 241 13.67 7.02 0.05
C THR A 241 14.07 8.35 0.68
N GLU A 242 15.26 8.41 1.28
CA GLU A 242 15.92 9.70 1.50
C GLU A 242 16.43 10.26 0.17
N PRO A 243 16.66 11.58 0.05
CA PRO A 243 17.14 12.18 -1.19
C PRO A 243 18.46 11.60 -1.69
N ASN A 244 19.35 11.19 -0.78
CA ASN A 244 20.73 10.79 -1.10
C ASN A 244 21.10 9.37 -0.66
N ALA A 245 20.20 8.66 0.03
CA ALA A 245 20.43 7.32 0.53
C ALA A 245 19.15 6.50 0.44
N LEU A 246 19.28 5.24 0.01
CA LEU A 246 18.18 4.29 0.05
C LEU A 246 18.16 3.66 1.46
N PRO A 247 17.07 3.82 2.24
CA PRO A 247 16.94 3.14 3.53
C PRO A 247 17.05 1.62 3.36
N ILE A 248 17.62 0.95 4.37
CA ILE A 248 17.80 -0.52 4.31
C ILE A 248 16.45 -1.23 4.20
N ASP A 249 15.42 -0.76 4.91
CA ASP A 249 14.08 -1.34 4.87
C ASP A 249 13.48 -1.28 3.45
N THR A 250 13.74 -0.20 2.73
CA THR A 250 13.31 -0.07 1.32
C THR A 250 14.10 -1.00 0.40
N TYR A 251 15.41 -1.16 0.63
CA TYR A 251 16.24 -2.09 -0.16
C TYR A 251 15.81 -3.55 0.06
N ASP A 252 15.55 -3.92 1.30
CA ASP A 252 15.13 -5.27 1.67
C ASP A 252 13.71 -5.57 1.17
N GLU A 253 12.81 -4.57 1.17
CA GLU A 253 11.48 -4.73 0.59
C GLU A 253 11.51 -4.90 -0.94
N LEU A 254 12.37 -4.17 -1.67
CA LEU A 254 12.58 -4.44 -3.10
C LEU A 254 13.09 -5.86 -3.36
N THR A 255 13.95 -6.36 -2.47
CA THR A 255 14.43 -7.75 -2.51
C THR A 255 13.26 -8.70 -2.34
N ARG A 256 12.44 -8.51 -1.30
CA ARG A 256 11.26 -9.32 -0.99
C ARG A 256 10.31 -9.40 -2.19
N LEU A 257 9.92 -8.24 -2.73
CA LEU A 257 8.95 -8.11 -3.82
C LEU A 257 9.39 -8.85 -5.10
N PHE A 258 10.65 -8.68 -5.50
CA PHE A 258 11.12 -9.14 -6.81
C PHE A 258 11.85 -10.47 -6.80
N ARG A 259 12.20 -11.01 -5.63
CA ARG A 259 12.90 -12.30 -5.51
C ARG A 259 12.10 -13.44 -6.15
N GLY A 260 10.80 -13.55 -5.88
CA GLY A 260 9.97 -14.61 -6.48
C GLY A 260 9.86 -14.52 -8.00
N TYR A 261 9.75 -13.29 -8.54
CA TYR A 261 9.70 -13.05 -9.99
C TYR A 261 10.99 -13.48 -10.70
N PHE A 262 12.14 -13.22 -10.07
CA PHE A 262 13.45 -13.58 -10.59
C PHE A 262 13.64 -15.10 -10.78
N TYR A 263 13.00 -15.93 -9.94
CA TYR A 263 13.11 -17.39 -9.99
C TYR A 263 12.01 -18.08 -10.81
N ARG A 264 11.05 -17.35 -11.39
CA ARG A 264 10.02 -17.95 -12.26
C ARG A 264 10.65 -18.75 -13.40
N GLY A 265 10.42 -20.06 -13.40
CA GLY A 265 10.90 -21.01 -14.43
C GLY A 265 12.08 -21.90 -14.02
N LEU A 266 12.61 -21.78 -12.80
CA LEU A 266 13.64 -22.67 -12.23
C LEU A 266 13.09 -23.32 -10.95
N ARG A 267 13.07 -24.66 -10.86
CA ARG A 267 12.74 -25.34 -9.59
C ARG A 267 13.85 -25.04 -8.59
N ILE A 268 13.51 -24.74 -7.34
CA ILE A 268 14.49 -24.50 -6.25
C ILE A 268 15.49 -25.68 -6.11
N THR A 269 15.05 -26.90 -6.42
CA THR A 269 15.89 -28.12 -6.41
C THR A 269 16.96 -28.18 -7.50
N ASP A 270 16.88 -27.34 -8.53
CA ASP A 270 17.81 -27.32 -9.67
C ASP A 270 18.85 -26.19 -9.56
N MET A 271 18.90 -25.50 -8.41
CA MET A 271 19.82 -24.39 -8.15
C MET A 271 21.26 -24.88 -7.96
N ALA A 272 22.02 -24.95 -9.05
CA ALA A 272 23.46 -24.78 -8.96
C ALA A 272 23.77 -23.30 -8.63
N PRO A 273 24.73 -22.98 -7.74
CA PRO A 273 25.08 -21.62 -7.32
C PRO A 273 25.67 -20.72 -8.44
N THR A 274 25.56 -21.14 -9.70
CA THR A 274 26.14 -20.50 -10.89
C THR A 274 25.14 -20.33 -12.04
N ALA A 275 23.84 -20.59 -11.82
CA ALA A 275 22.83 -20.28 -12.84
C ALA A 275 22.71 -18.76 -13.01
N ALA A 276 23.03 -18.26 -14.20
CA ALA A 276 22.93 -16.84 -14.51
C ALA A 276 21.46 -16.38 -14.45
N PRO A 277 21.19 -15.16 -13.94
CA PRO A 277 19.85 -14.56 -13.91
C PRO A 277 19.18 -14.64 -15.29
N SER A 278 17.89 -14.94 -15.33
CA SER A 278 17.09 -14.51 -16.48
C SER A 278 17.12 -12.98 -16.52
N SER A 279 17.08 -12.37 -17.69
CA SER A 279 17.09 -10.92 -17.90
C SER A 279 15.80 -10.20 -17.43
N ALA A 280 15.13 -10.68 -16.39
CA ALA A 280 13.77 -10.28 -15.99
C ALA A 280 13.65 -10.04 -14.48
N GLY A 281 14.42 -9.09 -13.92
CA GLY A 281 14.14 -8.55 -12.59
C GLY A 281 12.97 -7.55 -12.60
N GLY A 282 12.50 -7.11 -11.43
CA GLY A 282 11.43 -6.12 -11.30
C GLY A 282 11.80 -4.75 -11.89
N THR A 283 10.79 -3.95 -12.27
CA THR A 283 10.99 -2.57 -12.72
C THR A 283 10.66 -1.59 -11.58
N VAL A 284 11.58 -0.67 -11.28
CA VAL A 284 11.36 0.38 -10.28
C VAL A 284 11.14 1.72 -10.98
N PHE A 285 10.02 2.38 -10.71
CA PHE A 285 9.77 3.76 -11.12
C PHE A 285 10.22 4.71 -10.00
N VAL A 286 11.17 5.59 -10.29
CA VAL A 286 11.66 6.60 -9.35
C VAL A 286 11.02 7.95 -9.68
N ILE A 287 10.11 8.40 -8.84
CA ILE A 287 9.38 9.65 -9.04
C ILE A 287 10.22 10.84 -8.58
N GLY A 288 10.48 11.75 -9.50
CA GLY A 288 11.18 13.00 -9.26
C GLY A 288 12.55 13.11 -9.93
N GLY A 289 13.02 14.36 -10.03
CA GLY A 289 14.34 14.67 -10.59
C GLY A 289 15.50 14.27 -9.68
N SER A 290 16.73 14.38 -10.19
CA SER A 290 17.96 14.05 -9.44
C SER A 290 18.20 14.92 -8.20
N ASN A 291 17.54 16.08 -8.10
CA ASN A 291 17.59 16.93 -6.90
C ASN A 291 16.67 16.45 -5.77
N VAL A 292 15.69 15.59 -6.07
CA VAL A 292 14.71 15.07 -5.11
C VAL A 292 15.02 13.62 -4.74
N VAL A 293 15.42 12.82 -5.73
CA VAL A 293 15.99 11.49 -5.55
C VAL A 293 17.26 11.41 -6.38
N SER A 294 18.42 11.45 -5.73
CA SER A 294 19.73 11.50 -6.38
C SER A 294 20.03 10.28 -7.24
N ASP A 295 21.01 10.41 -8.13
CA ASP A 295 21.50 9.29 -8.93
C ASP A 295 22.22 8.24 -8.06
N ASP A 296 22.68 8.61 -6.86
CA ASP A 296 23.26 7.65 -5.92
C ASP A 296 22.20 6.74 -5.29
N VAL A 297 20.97 7.22 -5.09
CA VAL A 297 19.84 6.35 -4.73
C VAL A 297 19.52 5.39 -5.87
N ILE A 298 19.50 5.86 -7.12
CA ILE A 298 19.30 4.98 -8.28
C ILE A 298 20.36 3.87 -8.33
N LYS A 299 21.64 4.20 -8.13
CA LYS A 299 22.72 3.19 -8.07
C LYS A 299 22.51 2.17 -6.95
N GLN A 300 21.99 2.60 -5.80
CA GLN A 300 21.67 1.70 -4.68
C GLN A 300 20.52 0.74 -5.03
N ILE A 301 19.49 1.24 -5.72
CA ILE A 301 18.38 0.41 -6.25
C ILE A 301 18.93 -0.59 -7.28
N GLU A 302 19.73 -0.15 -8.24
CA GLU A 302 20.36 -0.99 -9.28
C GLU A 302 21.34 -2.03 -8.71
N ALA A 303 21.88 -1.79 -7.51
CA ALA A 303 22.74 -2.76 -6.82
C ALA A 303 21.94 -3.96 -6.27
N ASN A 304 20.62 -3.84 -6.15
CA ASN A 304 19.74 -4.96 -5.77
C ASN A 304 19.68 -5.98 -6.92
N PRO A 305 20.11 -7.25 -6.69
CA PRO A 305 20.18 -8.25 -7.76
C PRO A 305 18.83 -8.65 -8.36
N PHE A 306 17.71 -8.33 -7.69
CA PHE A 306 16.36 -8.66 -8.15
C PHE A 306 15.69 -7.50 -8.91
N VAL A 307 16.31 -6.32 -8.94
CA VAL A 307 15.86 -5.20 -9.76
C VAL A 307 16.47 -5.32 -11.16
N GLY A 308 15.60 -5.47 -12.16
CA GLY A 308 16.03 -5.60 -13.56
C GLY A 308 16.13 -4.27 -14.29
N ARG A 309 15.34 -3.28 -13.89
CA ARG A 309 15.29 -1.98 -14.54
C ARG A 309 14.87 -0.88 -13.58
N VAL A 310 15.50 0.29 -13.69
CA VAL A 310 15.09 1.52 -12.98
C VAL A 310 14.71 2.57 -14.02
N ILE A 311 13.54 3.19 -13.86
CA ILE A 311 13.01 4.24 -14.73
C ILE A 311 12.79 5.49 -13.89
N ARG A 312 13.56 6.54 -14.16
CA ARG A 312 13.30 7.85 -13.56
C ARG A 312 12.12 8.53 -14.26
N VAL A 313 11.13 8.94 -13.47
CA VAL A 313 9.96 9.70 -13.90
C VAL A 313 10.00 11.06 -13.20
N GLY A 314 10.68 12.03 -13.81
CA GLY A 314 10.90 13.34 -13.19
C GLY A 314 11.08 14.44 -14.22
N GLY A 315 10.33 15.53 -14.05
CA GLY A 315 10.42 16.73 -14.86
C GLY A 315 11.20 17.87 -14.18
N PRO A 316 11.33 19.04 -14.84
CA PRO A 316 11.98 20.22 -14.25
C PRO A 316 11.24 20.81 -13.03
N ASN A 317 9.99 20.39 -12.79
CA ASN A 317 9.18 20.77 -11.65
C ASN A 317 8.07 19.74 -11.42
N ARG A 318 7.37 19.85 -10.29
CA ARG A 318 6.28 18.94 -9.89
C ARG A 318 5.17 18.78 -10.92
N TYR A 319 4.84 19.83 -11.68
CA TYR A 319 3.77 19.79 -12.68
C TYR A 319 4.20 18.94 -13.88
N ALA A 320 5.45 19.07 -14.30
CA ALA A 320 6.03 18.23 -15.34
C ALA A 320 6.24 16.79 -14.85
N THR A 321 6.65 16.59 -13.60
CA THR A 321 6.73 15.26 -12.99
C THR A 321 5.37 14.58 -12.97
N ALA A 322 4.30 15.28 -12.56
CA ALA A 322 2.93 14.76 -12.58
C ALA A 322 2.45 14.38 -13.98
N ALA A 323 2.68 15.25 -14.97
CA ALA A 323 2.39 14.97 -16.38
C ALA A 323 3.10 13.69 -16.85
N MET A 324 4.41 13.57 -16.60
CA MET A 324 5.19 12.41 -16.99
C MET A 324 4.74 11.13 -16.27
N ALA A 325 4.38 11.22 -14.99
CA ALA A 325 3.88 10.09 -14.22
C ALA A 325 2.57 9.55 -14.80
N MET A 326 1.60 10.41 -15.10
CA MET A 326 0.34 9.96 -15.69
C MET A 326 0.51 9.39 -17.09
N SER A 327 1.42 9.92 -17.91
CA SER A 327 1.76 9.30 -19.20
C SER A 327 2.40 7.90 -19.05
N HIS A 328 3.12 7.62 -17.95
CA HIS A 328 3.62 6.28 -17.68
C HIS A 328 2.53 5.37 -17.12
N SER A 329 1.64 5.87 -16.25
CA SER A 329 0.50 5.12 -15.71
C SER A 329 -0.46 4.63 -16.80
N ASP A 330 -0.65 5.42 -17.87
CA ASP A 330 -1.44 5.02 -19.05
C ASP A 330 -0.90 3.75 -19.72
N LEU A 331 0.41 3.47 -19.60
CA LEU A 331 1.03 2.24 -20.08
C LEU A 331 0.79 1.04 -19.15
N CYS A 332 0.44 1.28 -17.87
CA CYS A 332 0.17 0.22 -16.89
C CYS A 332 -1.27 -0.29 -17.01
N TYR A 333 -2.26 0.60 -16.95
CA TYR A 333 -3.68 0.23 -16.83
C TYR A 333 -4.61 0.91 -17.85
N GLY A 334 -4.11 1.93 -18.57
CA GLY A 334 -4.92 2.82 -19.40
C GLY A 334 -5.68 3.85 -18.58
N LEU A 335 -5.73 5.10 -19.06
CA LEU A 335 -6.49 6.18 -18.44
C LEU A 335 -7.75 6.50 -19.26
N ASN A 336 -8.81 6.88 -18.56
CA ASN A 336 -10.01 7.43 -19.19
C ASN A 336 -9.86 8.93 -19.47
N GLU A 337 -10.91 9.52 -20.07
CA GLU A 337 -10.89 10.92 -20.50
C GLU A 337 -11.16 11.92 -19.35
N THR A 338 -11.00 11.53 -18.09
CA THR A 338 -11.18 12.38 -16.90
C THR A 338 -9.85 12.69 -16.23
N ALA A 339 -9.67 13.93 -15.77
CA ALA A 339 -8.53 14.32 -14.94
C ALA A 339 -8.95 15.02 -13.63
N PHE A 340 -8.34 14.60 -12.53
CA PHE A 340 -8.33 15.31 -11.26
C PHE A 340 -7.22 16.36 -11.28
N ILE A 341 -7.59 17.62 -11.07
CA ILE A 341 -6.66 18.75 -11.05
C ILE A 341 -6.55 19.29 -9.63
N VAL A 342 -5.37 19.13 -9.04
CA VAL A 342 -5.09 19.53 -7.65
C VAL A 342 -4.02 20.61 -7.62
N ASN A 343 -4.06 21.53 -6.65
CA ASN A 343 -2.96 22.46 -6.46
C ASN A 343 -1.68 21.70 -6.06
N GLY A 344 -0.59 21.84 -6.82
CA GLY A 344 0.67 21.12 -6.56
C GLY A 344 1.43 21.51 -5.27
N LEU A 345 0.92 22.48 -4.50
CA LEU A 345 1.39 22.83 -3.16
C LEU A 345 0.47 22.30 -2.05
N SER A 346 -0.72 21.78 -2.38
CA SER A 346 -1.68 21.20 -1.43
C SER A 346 -1.55 19.67 -1.39
N TRP A 347 -0.58 19.19 -0.61
CA TRP A 347 -0.31 17.76 -0.50
C TRP A 347 -1.50 17.00 0.09
N ALA A 348 -2.25 17.57 1.05
CA ALA A 348 -3.36 16.91 1.72
C ALA A 348 -4.52 16.60 0.75
N ASP A 349 -4.91 17.57 -0.07
CA ASP A 349 -5.92 17.37 -1.11
C ASP A 349 -5.46 16.32 -2.14
N THR A 350 -4.16 16.27 -2.42
CA THR A 350 -3.61 15.29 -3.35
C THR A 350 -3.63 13.86 -2.78
N LEU A 351 -3.39 13.70 -1.48
CA LEU A 351 -3.50 12.39 -0.80
C LEU A 351 -4.91 11.83 -0.88
N ALA A 352 -5.94 12.67 -0.69
CA ALA A 352 -7.33 12.25 -0.79
C ALA A 352 -7.79 12.04 -2.25
N ALA A 353 -7.33 12.88 -3.18
CA ALA A 353 -7.72 12.77 -4.59
C ALA A 353 -7.08 11.58 -5.29
N GLY A 354 -5.88 11.19 -4.88
CA GLY A 354 -5.08 10.17 -5.56
C GLY A 354 -5.75 8.79 -5.68
N PRO A 355 -6.28 8.21 -4.59
CA PRO A 355 -7.01 6.95 -4.64
C PRO A 355 -8.29 7.04 -5.45
N VAL A 356 -9.05 8.13 -5.32
CA VAL A 356 -10.29 8.36 -6.08
C VAL A 356 -9.98 8.43 -7.58
N ALA A 357 -8.94 9.16 -7.97
CA ALA A 357 -8.48 9.25 -9.34
C ALA A 357 -8.04 7.88 -9.89
N ALA A 358 -7.24 7.13 -9.13
CA ALA A 358 -6.81 5.79 -9.54
C ALA A 358 -7.96 4.80 -9.69
N TRP A 359 -8.91 4.81 -8.75
CA TRP A 359 -10.10 3.96 -8.78
C TRP A 359 -11.01 4.30 -9.97
N ASN A 360 -11.17 5.59 -10.25
CA ASN A 360 -11.93 6.09 -11.40
C ASN A 360 -11.12 6.06 -12.72
N GLU A 361 -9.97 5.38 -12.78
CA GLU A 361 -9.11 5.30 -13.96
C GLU A 361 -8.72 6.67 -14.56
N SER A 362 -8.68 7.71 -13.74
CA SER A 362 -8.53 9.11 -14.14
C SER A 362 -7.12 9.62 -13.90
N ALA A 363 -6.65 10.53 -14.76
CA ALA A 363 -5.35 11.17 -14.56
C ALA A 363 -5.36 12.05 -13.29
N LEU A 364 -4.29 12.04 -12.50
CA LEU A 364 -4.06 13.02 -11.44
C LEU A 364 -2.97 14.01 -11.88
N LEU A 365 -3.37 15.23 -12.20
CA LEU A 365 -2.46 16.29 -12.64
C LEU A 365 -2.45 17.46 -11.65
N LEU A 366 -1.35 18.22 -11.68
CA LEU A 366 -1.13 19.31 -10.75
C LEU A 366 -1.27 20.67 -11.44
N THR A 367 -1.82 21.65 -10.73
CA THR A 367 -1.92 23.04 -11.18
C THR A 367 -1.31 24.02 -10.18
N ALA A 368 -1.00 25.24 -10.63
CA ALA A 368 -0.69 26.35 -9.72
C ALA A 368 -1.98 27.05 -9.32
N LYS A 369 -1.92 27.89 -8.27
CA LYS A 369 -3.12 28.54 -7.72
C LYS A 369 -3.90 29.37 -8.75
N SER A 370 -3.18 30.13 -9.57
CA SER A 370 -3.75 31.17 -10.43
C SER A 370 -3.47 30.97 -11.92
N SER A 371 -2.98 29.78 -12.30
CA SER A 371 -2.64 29.45 -13.69
C SER A 371 -2.45 27.96 -13.86
N VAL A 372 -2.81 27.41 -15.02
CA VAL A 372 -2.52 26.03 -15.41
C VAL A 372 -1.13 25.97 -16.05
N PRO A 373 -0.15 25.25 -15.46
CA PRO A 373 1.19 25.12 -16.04
C PRO A 373 1.16 24.47 -17.43
N ALA A 374 2.06 24.91 -18.31
CA ALA A 374 2.10 24.42 -19.69
C ALA A 374 2.26 22.89 -19.80
N SER A 375 2.99 22.26 -18.87
CA SER A 375 3.10 20.79 -18.81
C SER A 375 1.77 20.11 -18.50
N THR A 376 0.92 20.75 -17.69
CA THR A 376 -0.41 20.26 -17.33
C THR A 376 -1.35 20.39 -18.53
N THR A 377 -1.36 21.53 -19.22
CA THR A 377 -2.13 21.73 -20.46
C THR A 377 -1.73 20.74 -21.56
N ALA A 378 -0.42 20.49 -21.71
CA ALA A 378 0.08 19.50 -22.66
C ALA A 378 -0.41 18.09 -22.30
N ALA A 379 -0.30 17.69 -21.02
CA ALA A 379 -0.78 16.38 -20.56
C ALA A 379 -2.28 16.19 -20.77
N LEU A 380 -3.11 17.21 -20.48
CA LEU A 380 -4.56 17.17 -20.75
C LEU A 380 -4.85 16.88 -22.23
N THR A 381 -4.07 17.47 -23.14
CA THR A 381 -4.21 17.27 -24.59
C THR A 381 -3.72 15.89 -25.02
N ASP A 382 -2.53 15.49 -24.55
CA ASP A 382 -1.88 14.24 -24.96
C ASP A 382 -2.62 13.00 -24.45
N LEU A 383 -3.20 13.08 -23.25
CA LEU A 383 -4.04 12.03 -22.65
C LEU A 383 -5.50 12.06 -23.15
N GLY A 384 -5.87 13.05 -23.98
CA GLY A 384 -7.22 13.14 -24.55
C GLY A 384 -8.31 13.44 -23.50
N ILE A 385 -7.98 14.23 -22.48
CA ILE A 385 -8.90 14.56 -21.39
C ILE A 385 -10.04 15.45 -21.88
N THR A 386 -11.27 15.06 -21.58
CA THR A 386 -12.51 15.76 -21.92
C THR A 386 -13.32 16.19 -20.70
N ASN A 387 -13.05 15.62 -19.51
CA ASN A 387 -13.70 15.97 -18.24
C ASN A 387 -12.67 16.29 -17.16
N ILE A 388 -12.96 17.27 -16.31
CA ILE A 388 -12.06 17.71 -15.25
C ILE A 388 -12.79 17.82 -13.91
N VAL A 389 -12.19 17.22 -12.88
CA VAL A 389 -12.54 17.41 -11.47
C VAL A 389 -11.49 18.30 -10.82
N VAL A 390 -11.81 19.55 -10.54
CA VAL A 390 -10.94 20.47 -9.80
C VAL A 390 -11.08 20.20 -8.31
N VAL A 391 -9.97 19.86 -7.66
CA VAL A 391 -9.94 19.54 -6.22
C VAL A 391 -9.47 20.74 -5.43
N GLY A 392 -10.23 21.06 -4.38
CA GLY A 392 -9.97 22.15 -3.45
C GLY A 392 -10.72 23.44 -3.81
N SER A 393 -10.87 24.31 -2.81
CA SER A 393 -11.66 25.54 -2.93
C SER A 393 -10.99 26.59 -3.83
N GLU A 394 -11.69 27.68 -4.11
CA GLU A 394 -11.14 28.82 -4.86
C GLU A 394 -9.90 29.43 -4.18
N ALA A 395 -9.74 29.21 -2.88
CA ALA A 395 -8.56 29.66 -2.14
C ALA A 395 -7.26 28.98 -2.60
N VAL A 396 -7.33 27.78 -3.18
CA VAL A 396 -6.17 27.01 -3.65
C VAL A 396 -6.16 26.82 -5.17
N VAL A 397 -7.30 26.81 -5.85
CA VAL A 397 -7.39 26.85 -7.32
C VAL A 397 -8.40 27.92 -7.70
N ASP A 398 -7.91 29.13 -7.96
CA ASP A 398 -8.76 30.31 -8.09
C ASP A 398 -9.52 30.38 -9.43
N ALA A 399 -10.36 31.40 -9.57
CA ALA A 399 -11.16 31.61 -10.77
C ALA A 399 -10.33 31.72 -12.07
N ALA A 400 -9.08 32.20 -12.01
CA ALA A 400 -8.24 32.31 -13.19
C ALA A 400 -7.78 30.93 -13.66
N ALA A 401 -7.27 30.10 -12.75
CA ALA A 401 -6.89 28.72 -13.08
C ALA A 401 -8.11 27.90 -13.52
N TYR A 402 -9.26 28.07 -12.87
CA TYR A 402 -10.50 27.37 -13.22
C TYR A 402 -10.98 27.72 -14.64
N ALA A 403 -11.02 29.01 -14.97
CA ALA A 403 -11.42 29.47 -16.31
C ALA A 403 -10.47 28.99 -17.41
N GLU A 404 -9.17 28.84 -17.13
CA GLU A 404 -8.23 28.23 -18.07
C GLU A 404 -8.57 26.75 -18.34
N LEU A 405 -8.97 25.99 -17.32
CA LEU A 405 -9.41 24.59 -17.49
C LEU A 405 -10.71 24.50 -18.29
N GLU A 406 -11.70 25.36 -17.99
CA GLU A 406 -12.94 25.45 -18.76
C GLU A 406 -12.69 25.80 -20.24
N ALA A 407 -11.69 26.63 -20.53
CA ALA A 407 -11.32 26.97 -21.89
C ALA A 407 -10.68 25.80 -22.65
N ILE A 408 -10.07 24.84 -21.94
CA ILE A 408 -9.44 23.65 -22.52
C ILE A 408 -10.49 22.57 -22.83
N VAL A 409 -11.35 22.21 -21.86
CA VAL A 409 -12.28 21.07 -22.00
C VAL A 409 -13.75 21.47 -22.21
N GLY A 410 -14.09 22.74 -22.03
CA GLY A 410 -15.45 23.28 -22.06
C GLY A 410 -16.05 23.44 -20.66
N ALA A 411 -16.74 24.56 -20.41
CA ALA A 411 -17.30 24.90 -19.10
C ALA A 411 -18.30 23.87 -18.54
N GLY A 412 -18.97 23.10 -19.41
CA GLY A 412 -19.88 22.02 -18.97
C GLY A 412 -19.19 20.75 -18.50
N ASN A 413 -17.86 20.67 -18.64
CA ASN A 413 -17.05 19.48 -18.36
C ASN A 413 -16.03 19.71 -17.24
N VAL A 414 -16.19 20.80 -16.47
CA VAL A 414 -15.36 21.07 -15.29
C VAL A 414 -16.26 21.14 -14.07
N GLU A 415 -16.00 20.28 -13.10
CA GLU A 415 -16.64 20.33 -11.78
C GLU A 415 -15.61 20.61 -10.68
N ARG A 416 -16.09 21.03 -9.51
CA ARG A 416 -15.25 21.30 -8.34
C ARG A 416 -15.69 20.45 -7.15
N VAL A 417 -14.73 19.76 -6.54
CA VAL A 417 -14.90 19.02 -5.28
C VAL A 417 -14.02 19.66 -4.22
N ALA A 418 -14.62 20.22 -3.17
CA ALA A 418 -13.92 21.04 -2.20
C ALA A 418 -14.67 21.16 -0.87
N GLY A 419 -13.90 21.37 0.20
CA GLY A 419 -14.40 21.87 1.49
C GLY A 419 -13.63 23.11 1.97
N ASP A 420 -14.00 23.65 3.13
CA ASP A 420 -13.33 24.85 3.69
C ASP A 420 -11.93 24.54 4.22
N ASN A 421 -11.66 23.27 4.51
CA ASN A 421 -10.38 22.78 4.98
C ASN A 421 -10.02 21.42 4.32
N ARG A 422 -8.82 20.90 4.63
CA ARG A 422 -8.31 19.64 4.06
C ARG A 422 -9.14 18.40 4.44
N TYR A 423 -9.70 18.38 5.64
CA TYR A 423 -10.53 17.28 6.16
C TYR A 423 -11.87 17.26 5.41
N GLN A 424 -12.52 18.42 5.26
CA GLN A 424 -13.75 18.54 4.46
C GLN A 424 -13.53 18.29 2.97
N THR A 425 -12.38 18.67 2.41
CA THR A 425 -12.06 18.34 1.01
C THR A 425 -11.86 16.83 0.85
N ALA A 426 -11.22 16.16 1.81
CA ALA A 426 -11.08 14.70 1.79
C ALA A 426 -12.43 13.98 1.92
N TYR A 427 -13.32 14.47 2.79
CA TYR A 427 -14.69 13.97 2.90
C TYR A 427 -15.50 14.16 1.61
N ALA A 428 -15.47 15.36 1.01
CA ALA A 428 -16.15 15.62 -0.25
C ALA A 428 -15.64 14.72 -1.39
N LEU A 429 -14.33 14.41 -1.41
CA LEU A 429 -13.76 13.43 -2.33
C LEU A 429 -14.19 12.00 -2.03
N ALA A 430 -14.31 11.63 -0.76
CA ALA A 430 -14.81 10.32 -0.34
C ALA A 430 -16.25 10.12 -0.82
N GLU A 431 -17.13 11.09 -0.58
CA GLU A 431 -18.51 11.08 -1.09
C GLU A 431 -18.53 11.02 -2.62
N TRP A 432 -17.73 11.85 -3.28
CA TRP A 432 -17.65 11.85 -4.74
C TRP A 432 -17.23 10.47 -5.27
N GLY A 433 -16.24 9.84 -4.65
CA GLY A 433 -15.75 8.51 -5.01
C GLY A 433 -16.82 7.43 -4.85
N VAL A 434 -17.59 7.46 -3.77
CA VAL A 434 -18.70 6.52 -3.55
C VAL A 434 -19.82 6.76 -4.55
N MET A 435 -20.26 8.01 -4.73
CA MET A 435 -21.44 8.34 -5.52
C MET A 435 -21.21 8.27 -7.05
N ASN A 436 -19.99 8.60 -7.51
CA ASN A 436 -19.70 8.76 -8.94
C ASN A 436 -18.74 7.71 -9.49
N ALA A 437 -17.82 7.19 -8.67
CA ALA A 437 -16.81 6.21 -9.11
C ALA A 437 -17.05 4.79 -8.56
N GLY A 438 -18.09 4.58 -7.73
CA GLY A 438 -18.43 3.27 -7.19
C GLY A 438 -17.41 2.73 -6.20
N MET A 439 -16.68 3.61 -5.50
CA MET A 439 -15.86 3.21 -4.35
C MET A 439 -16.74 2.59 -3.26
N SER A 440 -16.20 1.61 -2.53
CA SER A 440 -16.96 0.91 -1.51
C SER A 440 -17.10 1.78 -0.25
N PRO A 441 -18.33 2.04 0.22
CA PRO A 441 -18.57 2.77 1.46
C PRO A 441 -18.45 1.88 2.72
N THR A 442 -18.09 0.61 2.57
CA THR A 442 -18.08 -0.36 3.69
C THR A 442 -16.87 -0.24 4.61
N GLY A 443 -16.01 0.75 4.38
CA GLY A 443 -14.78 1.00 5.13
C GLY A 443 -14.08 2.25 4.60
N MET A 444 -12.98 2.64 5.24
CA MET A 444 -12.15 3.78 4.82
C MET A 444 -10.66 3.51 5.02
N THR A 445 -9.83 4.29 4.32
CA THR A 445 -8.41 4.45 4.66
C THR A 445 -8.24 5.79 5.38
N LEU A 446 -7.73 5.78 6.61
CA LEU A 446 -7.51 6.98 7.40
C LEU A 446 -6.01 7.29 7.46
N VAL A 447 -5.64 8.55 7.28
CA VAL A 447 -4.23 8.99 7.40
C VAL A 447 -4.13 10.34 8.12
N SER A 448 -2.91 10.70 8.54
CA SER A 448 -2.67 12.02 9.12
C SER A 448 -2.85 13.14 8.08
N GLY A 449 -3.74 14.08 8.37
CA GLY A 449 -3.87 15.34 7.66
C GLY A 449 -2.82 16.37 8.05
N GLN A 450 -1.91 16.08 8.99
CA GLN A 450 -0.87 17.02 9.46
C GLN A 450 0.55 16.59 9.07
N ASN A 451 0.75 15.31 8.71
CA ASN A 451 2.02 14.77 8.25
C ASN A 451 1.83 13.90 7.00
N PHE A 452 2.50 14.23 5.91
CA PHE A 452 2.27 13.65 4.58
C PHE A 452 2.89 12.27 4.29
N PRO A 453 4.08 11.88 4.81
CA PRO A 453 4.83 10.75 4.26
C PRO A 453 4.11 9.42 4.37
N ASP A 454 3.55 9.11 5.54
CA ASP A 454 2.80 7.86 5.78
C ASP A 454 1.55 7.80 4.89
N GLY A 455 0.90 8.95 4.68
CA GLY A 455 -0.24 9.08 3.79
C GLY A 455 0.10 8.88 2.31
N MET A 456 1.33 9.15 1.87
CA MET A 456 1.73 8.89 0.49
C MET A 456 1.66 7.40 0.14
N SER A 457 2.07 6.53 1.07
CA SER A 457 2.02 5.07 0.89
C SER A 457 0.60 4.50 0.99
N ALA A 458 -0.39 5.27 1.43
CA ALA A 458 -1.77 4.81 1.60
C ALA A 458 -2.56 4.69 0.29
N GLY A 459 -2.07 5.29 -0.81
CA GLY A 459 -2.76 5.28 -2.10
C GLY A 459 -3.07 3.88 -2.62
N PRO A 460 -2.07 2.99 -2.72
CA PRO A 460 -2.27 1.61 -3.16
C PRO A 460 -3.28 0.81 -2.34
N ILE A 461 -3.30 0.92 -1.01
CA ILE A 461 -4.27 0.17 -0.18
C ILE A 461 -5.69 0.71 -0.31
N SER A 462 -5.85 2.02 -0.40
CA SER A 462 -7.15 2.66 -0.65
C SER A 462 -7.69 2.25 -2.03
N TRP A 463 -6.83 2.15 -3.05
CA TRP A 463 -7.20 1.61 -4.36
C TRP A 463 -7.54 0.12 -4.33
N TRP A 464 -6.73 -0.71 -3.67
CA TRP A 464 -6.91 -2.17 -3.62
C TRP A 464 -8.18 -2.58 -2.87
N THR A 465 -8.49 -1.90 -1.77
CA THR A 465 -9.75 -2.11 -1.01
C THR A 465 -10.97 -1.46 -1.68
N GLY A 466 -10.74 -0.50 -2.57
CA GLY A 466 -11.76 0.38 -3.11
C GLY A 466 -12.34 1.37 -2.10
N TYR A 467 -11.70 1.56 -0.94
CA TYR A 467 -12.16 2.48 0.10
C TYR A 467 -11.67 3.90 -0.15
N PRO A 468 -12.50 4.92 0.14
CA PRO A 468 -12.03 6.29 0.09
C PRO A 468 -11.00 6.57 1.19
N LEU A 469 -10.15 7.58 0.94
CA LEU A 469 -9.13 8.04 1.88
C LEU A 469 -9.60 9.33 2.58
N LEU A 470 -9.71 9.26 3.91
CA LEU A 470 -10.02 10.40 4.76
C LEU A 470 -8.78 10.83 5.55
N LEU A 471 -8.84 12.07 6.05
CA LEU A 471 -7.77 12.68 6.84
C LEU A 471 -8.22 12.90 8.28
N THR A 472 -7.31 12.77 9.24
CA THR A 472 -7.54 13.14 10.64
C THR A 472 -6.38 13.95 11.23
N LYS A 473 -6.57 14.60 12.38
CA LYS A 473 -5.47 15.24 13.12
C LYS A 473 -4.71 14.18 13.91
N SER A 474 -3.49 14.51 14.35
CA SER A 474 -2.68 13.59 15.14
C SER A 474 -3.24 13.32 16.53
N ASP A 475 -4.02 14.26 17.08
CA ASP A 475 -4.43 14.30 18.48
C ASP A 475 -5.95 14.37 18.71
N SER A 476 -6.74 14.42 17.63
CA SER A 476 -8.21 14.36 17.71
C SER A 476 -8.79 13.79 16.41
N LEU A 477 -9.83 12.95 16.53
CA LEU A 477 -10.58 12.50 15.35
C LEU A 477 -11.19 13.72 14.63
N ALA A 478 -11.08 13.74 13.31
CA ALA A 478 -11.72 14.79 12.50
C ALA A 478 -13.23 14.53 12.47
N PHE A 479 -14.01 15.60 12.62
CA PHE A 479 -15.48 15.53 12.57
C PHE A 479 -15.97 14.92 11.25
N GLU A 480 -15.25 15.17 10.16
CA GLU A 480 -15.57 14.63 8.85
C GLU A 480 -15.37 13.11 8.74
N VAL A 481 -14.60 12.50 9.65
CA VAL A 481 -14.51 11.04 9.77
C VAL A 481 -15.75 10.49 10.46
N GLU A 482 -16.24 11.18 11.49
CA GLU A 482 -17.49 10.84 12.19
C GLU A 482 -18.68 10.98 11.24
N ASP A 483 -18.80 12.11 10.52
CA ASP A 483 -19.85 12.33 9.51
C ASP A 483 -19.88 11.20 8.46
N TYR A 484 -18.71 10.79 7.95
CA TYR A 484 -18.65 9.69 6.99
C TYR A 484 -19.14 8.36 7.58
N MET A 485 -18.84 8.11 8.84
CA MET A 485 -19.31 6.91 9.53
C MET A 485 -20.80 6.94 9.84
N ASP A 486 -21.37 8.12 10.13
CA ASP A 486 -22.81 8.28 10.33
C ASP A 486 -23.58 8.13 9.01
N GLU A 487 -23.01 8.62 7.91
CA GLU A 487 -23.61 8.54 6.57
C GLU A 487 -23.55 7.12 5.98
N TYR A 488 -22.39 6.45 6.09
CA TYR A 488 -22.10 5.19 5.39
C TYR A 488 -21.95 3.96 6.29
N GLY A 489 -21.88 4.15 7.60
CA GLY A 489 -21.78 3.07 8.57
C GLY A 489 -23.12 2.36 8.85
N PRO A 490 -23.11 1.28 9.65
CA PRO A 490 -21.93 0.63 10.22
C PRO A 490 -21.12 -0.11 9.15
N PHE A 491 -19.79 -0.11 9.29
CA PHE A 491 -18.89 -0.79 8.37
C PHE A 491 -18.96 -2.30 8.53
N SER A 492 -19.06 -3.00 7.41
CA SER A 492 -19.05 -4.47 7.35
C SER A 492 -17.67 -5.06 7.11
N LYS A 493 -16.64 -4.21 6.96
CA LYS A 493 -15.25 -4.58 6.68
C LYS A 493 -14.27 -3.73 7.50
N ILE A 494 -13.06 -4.24 7.68
CA ILE A 494 -11.98 -3.56 8.40
C ILE A 494 -11.52 -2.34 7.60
N SER A 495 -11.44 -1.20 8.27
CA SER A 495 -10.84 0.04 7.79
C SER A 495 -9.37 0.12 8.22
N TYR A 496 -8.56 0.92 7.51
CA TYR A 496 -7.11 0.95 7.72
C TYR A 496 -6.63 2.35 8.12
N LEU A 497 -5.93 2.46 9.26
CA LEU A 497 -5.18 3.65 9.63
C LEU A 497 -3.73 3.49 9.17
N ILE A 498 -3.26 4.32 8.24
CA ILE A 498 -1.87 4.30 7.79
C ILE A 498 -1.07 5.38 8.51
N GLY A 499 -0.12 4.93 9.32
CA GLY A 499 0.79 5.75 10.09
C GLY A 499 0.97 5.27 11.52
N GLY A 500 2.18 5.47 12.03
CA GLY A 500 2.52 5.19 13.43
C GLY A 500 1.83 6.15 14.41
N THR A 501 2.03 5.91 15.70
CA THR A 501 1.43 6.70 16.79
C THR A 501 1.86 8.17 16.79
N SER A 502 3.02 8.48 16.21
CA SER A 502 3.49 9.86 16.03
C SER A 502 2.76 10.62 14.92
N ALA A 503 2.16 9.91 13.95
CA ALA A 503 1.39 10.50 12.87
C ALA A 503 -0.09 10.67 13.26
N VAL A 504 -0.65 9.64 13.92
CA VAL A 504 -2.00 9.61 14.49
C VAL A 504 -1.94 8.89 15.83
N GLY A 505 -2.20 9.61 16.92
CA GLY A 505 -2.08 9.11 18.29
C GLY A 505 -3.04 7.96 18.59
N ASP A 506 -2.72 7.18 19.63
CA ASP A 506 -3.52 6.01 20.01
C ASP A 506 -4.93 6.38 20.44
N SER A 507 -5.10 7.50 21.14
CA SER A 507 -6.44 8.00 21.51
C SER A 507 -7.33 8.25 20.29
N VAL A 508 -6.77 8.76 19.19
CA VAL A 508 -7.52 8.99 17.94
C VAL A 508 -7.91 7.68 17.29
N PHE A 509 -7.01 6.69 17.29
CA PHE A 509 -7.32 5.36 16.79
C PHE A 509 -8.39 4.66 17.64
N GLU A 510 -8.28 4.75 18.96
CA GLU A 510 -9.27 4.20 19.90
C GLU A 510 -10.65 4.85 19.73
N ASP A 511 -10.71 6.18 19.63
CA ASP A 511 -11.96 6.92 19.39
C ASP A 511 -12.62 6.47 18.08
N TRP A 512 -11.84 6.41 16.99
CA TRP A 512 -12.32 5.97 15.67
C TRP A 512 -12.80 4.52 15.69
N ASN A 513 -12.00 3.63 16.29
CA ASN A 513 -12.28 2.20 16.35
C ASN A 513 -13.51 1.88 17.21
N ALA A 514 -13.79 2.72 18.22
CA ALA A 514 -14.98 2.61 19.06
C ALA A 514 -16.26 3.18 18.41
N PHE A 515 -16.14 4.16 17.50
CA PHE A 515 -17.29 4.85 16.89
C PHE A 515 -18.23 3.90 16.11
N GLY A 516 -17.69 2.85 15.47
CA GLY A 516 -18.48 1.86 14.72
C GLY A 516 -19.08 0.71 15.55
N THR A 517 -18.97 0.74 16.87
CA THR A 517 -19.62 -0.27 17.73
C THR A 517 -21.06 0.15 18.06
N PRO A 518 -22.03 -0.77 18.19
CA PRO A 518 -23.45 -0.44 18.42
C PRO A 518 -23.76 0.47 19.61
N TRP A 519 -22.77 0.75 20.47
CA TRP A 519 -22.88 1.49 21.71
C TRP A 519 -22.60 3.01 21.57
N ASN A 520 -22.13 3.49 20.42
CA ASN A 520 -21.69 4.89 20.26
C ASN A 520 -22.52 5.74 19.30
N MET A 521 -23.59 5.20 18.67
CA MET A 521 -24.48 5.94 17.76
C MET A 521 -25.43 6.94 18.46
N ASP A 522 -25.33 7.11 19.79
CA ASP A 522 -26.18 7.99 20.60
C ASP A 522 -25.46 9.30 21.06
N ARG A 523 -24.28 9.64 20.51
CA ARG A 523 -23.52 10.84 20.88
C ARG A 523 -23.70 12.01 19.94
#